data_AF-A0A1J5D9K5-F1
#
_entry.id   AF-A0A1J5D9K5-F1
#
_cell.length_a   1.000
_cell.length_b   1.000
_cell.length_c   1.000
_cell.angle_alpha   90.00
_cell.angle_beta   90.00
_cell.angle_gamma   90.00
#
_symmetry.space_group_name_H-M   'P 1'
#
loop_
_entity.id
_entity.type
_entity.pdbx_description
1 polymer ?
#
loop_
_entity_poly.entity_id
_entity_poly.type
_entity_poly.pdbx_seq_one_letter_code
_entity_poly.pdbx_strand_id
1 'polypeptide(L)'
;MGDIPGSFARRPGRNPMNFFALSCVRMRAGLTLIELIVCTVIIGVLSGVALPMSRNFVRYERERALKETLRDLREAIDRFRDRHFKANPSLNEDACFPLSLDELVRERVLRRIPDDPMTMAATWRTISTTDDPSSPISDHLNVFDVRSLSTGSSQIGKPYSDW
;
A
#
# COMPACT_ATOMS: atom_id res chain seq x y z
N MET A 1 -15.84 -53.14 47.02
CA MET A 1 -16.64 -52.10 47.71
C MET A 1 -16.49 -50.80 46.92
N GLY A 2 -17.44 -50.36 46.11
CA GLY A 2 -18.73 -50.94 45.75
C GLY A 2 -19.16 -50.37 44.39
N ASP A 3 -19.77 -51.24 43.60
CA ASP A 3 -20.55 -50.91 42.42
C ASP A 3 -21.83 -50.19 42.83
N ILE A 4 -22.22 -49.11 42.12
CA ILE A 4 -23.63 -48.86 41.79
C ILE A 4 -23.71 -48.24 40.38
N PRO A 5 -24.50 -48.84 39.47
CA PRO A 5 -24.77 -48.32 38.13
C PRO A 5 -26.03 -47.45 38.11
N GLY A 6 -26.11 -46.53 37.16
CA GLY A 6 -27.30 -45.68 36.94
C GLY A 6 -27.41 -45.26 35.48
N SER A 7 -27.95 -46.15 34.65
CA SER A 7 -28.40 -45.84 33.30
C SER A 7 -29.69 -45.03 33.32
N PHE A 8 -29.72 -43.86 32.68
CA PHE A 8 -30.94 -43.31 32.07
C PHE A 8 -30.52 -42.24 31.05
N ALA A 9 -30.39 -42.62 29.78
CA ALA A 9 -31.42 -42.46 28.76
C ALA A 9 -31.49 -41.03 28.19
N ARG A 10 -31.11 -40.95 26.91
CA ARG A 10 -31.62 -40.11 25.82
C ARG A 10 -32.45 -38.89 26.26
N ARG A 11 -32.08 -37.70 25.78
CA ARG A 11 -32.53 -37.16 24.47
C ARG A 11 -31.56 -36.08 23.95
N PRO A 12 -31.17 -36.11 22.66
CA PRO A 12 -30.59 -34.95 22.03
C PRO A 12 -31.71 -33.93 21.71
N GLY A 13 -31.73 -32.82 22.44
CA GLY A 13 -32.53 -31.63 22.12
C GLY A 13 -31.92 -30.92 20.93
N ARG A 14 -32.11 -31.47 19.74
CA ARG A 14 -31.78 -30.83 18.46
C ARG A 14 -32.88 -29.81 18.18
N ASN A 15 -32.61 -28.54 18.50
CA ASN A 15 -33.43 -27.42 18.05
C ASN A 15 -32.97 -27.00 16.65
N PRO A 16 -33.76 -27.24 15.58
CA PRO A 16 -33.52 -26.57 14.31
C PRO A 16 -34.27 -25.23 14.34
N MET A 17 -33.66 -24.20 14.93
CA MET A 17 -34.21 -22.85 14.81
C MET A 17 -33.61 -22.18 13.57
N ASN A 18 -34.47 -22.11 12.54
CA ASN A 18 -34.45 -21.15 11.44
C ASN A 18 -33.16 -21.07 10.62
N PHE A 19 -32.95 -22.11 9.82
CA PHE A 19 -32.38 -21.91 8.49
C PHE A 19 -33.28 -20.89 7.78
N PHE A 20 -32.72 -19.76 7.36
CA PHE A 20 -33.37 -18.84 6.46
C PHE A 20 -33.99 -19.65 5.32
N ALA A 21 -35.32 -19.83 5.37
CA ALA A 21 -36.08 -20.24 4.21
C ALA A 21 -36.02 -19.06 3.25
N LEU A 22 -34.90 -18.95 2.53
CA LEU A 22 -34.90 -18.36 1.21
C LEU A 22 -35.92 -19.18 0.45
N SER A 23 -37.15 -18.66 0.41
CA SER A 23 -38.24 -19.14 -0.41
C SER A 23 -37.65 -19.54 -1.74
N CYS A 24 -37.60 -20.86 -1.97
CA CYS A 24 -37.18 -21.43 -3.23
C CYS A 24 -38.15 -20.89 -4.27
N VAL A 25 -37.71 -19.89 -5.03
CA VAL A 25 -38.38 -19.44 -6.24
C VAL A 25 -38.34 -20.63 -7.20
N ARG A 26 -39.30 -21.54 -7.08
CA ARG A 26 -39.53 -22.60 -8.05
C ARG A 26 -40.19 -21.96 -9.26
N MET A 27 -39.40 -21.28 -10.08
CA MET A 27 -39.83 -20.94 -11.43
C MET A 27 -39.62 -22.17 -12.31
N ARG A 28 -40.69 -22.94 -12.54
CA ARG A 28 -40.79 -23.77 -13.74
C ARG A 28 -41.20 -22.87 -14.91
N ALA A 29 -40.21 -22.16 -15.45
CA ALA A 29 -40.31 -21.47 -16.73
C ALA A 29 -39.06 -21.85 -17.53
N GLY A 30 -39.25 -22.34 -18.76
CA GLY A 30 -38.13 -22.60 -19.67
C GLY A 30 -37.56 -21.26 -20.14
N LEU A 31 -36.25 -21.08 -20.04
CA LEU A 31 -35.55 -19.91 -20.57
C LEU A 31 -35.67 -19.92 -22.09
N THR A 32 -36.06 -18.79 -22.66
CA THR A 32 -36.11 -18.64 -24.11
C THR A 32 -34.70 -18.40 -24.66
N LEU A 33 -34.45 -18.75 -25.93
CA LEU A 33 -33.14 -18.53 -26.56
C LEU A 33 -32.77 -17.04 -26.58
N ILE A 34 -33.75 -16.14 -26.74
CA ILE A 34 -33.53 -14.70 -26.72
C ILE A 34 -33.13 -14.19 -25.33
N GLU A 35 -33.65 -14.80 -24.25
CA GLU A 35 -33.31 -14.42 -22.88
C GLU A 35 -31.86 -14.79 -22.53
N LEU A 36 -31.40 -15.97 -22.97
CA LEU A 36 -29.99 -16.34 -22.82
C LEU A 36 -29.07 -15.41 -23.62
N ILE A 37 -29.44 -15.00 -24.84
CA ILE A 37 -28.66 -14.05 -25.62
C ILE A 37 -28.61 -12.69 -24.91
N VAL A 38 -29.73 -12.16 -24.45
CA VAL A 38 -29.77 -10.86 -23.74
C VAL A 38 -28.97 -10.92 -22.44
N CYS A 39 -29.09 -11.99 -21.65
CA CYS A 39 -28.31 -12.16 -20.42
C CYS A 39 -26.80 -12.22 -20.69
N THR A 40 -26.36 -13.01 -21.68
CA THR A 40 -24.92 -13.10 -22.00
C THR A 40 -24.37 -11.78 -22.52
N VAL A 41 -25.14 -11.01 -23.31
CA VAL A 41 -24.76 -9.66 -23.73
C VAL A 41 -24.60 -8.71 -22.54
N ILE A 42 -25.55 -8.71 -21.60
CA ILE A 42 -25.47 -7.87 -20.39
C ILE A 42 -24.25 -8.24 -19.54
N ILE A 43 -24.02 -9.54 -19.31
CA ILE A 43 -22.86 -10.03 -18.55
C ILE A 43 -21.55 -9.65 -19.26
N GLY A 44 -21.51 -9.74 -20.59
CA GLY A 44 -20.35 -9.34 -21.39
C GLY A 44 -19.99 -7.87 -21.23
N VAL A 45 -20.99 -6.97 -21.30
CA VAL A 45 -20.79 -5.52 -21.10
C VAL A 45 -20.31 -5.23 -19.68
N LEU A 46 -20.95 -5.83 -18.66
CA LEU A 46 -20.58 -5.63 -17.26
C LEU A 46 -19.15 -6.12 -16.96
N SER A 47 -18.78 -7.29 -17.50
CA SER A 47 -17.44 -7.84 -17.32
C SER A 47 -16.37 -6.96 -17.94
N GLY A 48 -16.65 -6.31 -19.07
CA GLY A 48 -15.72 -5.38 -19.71
C GLY A 48 -15.38 -4.16 -18.84
N VAL A 49 -16.37 -3.63 -18.11
CA VAL A 49 -16.20 -2.44 -17.25
C VAL A 49 -15.63 -2.77 -15.87
N ALA A 50 -15.92 -3.96 -15.32
CA ALA A 50 -15.54 -4.33 -13.96
C ALA A 50 -14.02 -4.48 -13.75
N LEU A 51 -13.30 -5.03 -14.73
CA LEU A 51 -11.85 -5.33 -14.61
C LEU A 51 -10.95 -4.09 -14.45
N PRO A 52 -11.03 -3.04 -15.30
CA PRO A 52 -10.13 -1.88 -15.20
C PRO A 52 -10.29 -1.11 -13.88
N MET A 53 -11.49 -1.13 -13.28
CA MET A 53 -11.78 -0.42 -12.03
C MET A 53 -10.92 -0.93 -10.86
N SER A 54 -10.75 -2.25 -10.73
CA SER A 54 -9.96 -2.86 -9.66
C SER A 54 -8.48 -2.47 -9.70
N ARG A 55 -7.88 -2.49 -10.89
CA ARG A 55 -6.44 -2.19 -11.09
C ARG A 55 -6.14 -0.71 -10.85
N ASN A 56 -7.05 0.18 -11.21
CA ASN A 56 -6.89 1.61 -11.00
C ASN A 56 -6.97 1.97 -9.52
N PHE A 57 -7.84 1.32 -8.76
CA PHE A 57 -7.93 1.53 -7.32
C PHE A 57 -6.63 1.13 -6.60
N VAL A 58 -6.07 -0.04 -6.91
CA VAL A 58 -4.78 -0.47 -6.33
C VAL A 58 -3.64 0.48 -6.68
N ARG A 59 -3.60 0.98 -7.92
CA ARG A 59 -2.60 1.99 -8.31
C ARG A 59 -2.78 3.29 -7.54
N TYR A 60 -4.01 3.77 -7.39
CA TYR A 60 -4.30 4.98 -6.64
C TYR A 60 -3.84 4.88 -5.18
N GLU A 61 -4.11 3.76 -4.51
CA GLU A 61 -3.65 3.54 -3.14
C GLU A 61 -2.12 3.50 -3.04
N ARG A 62 -1.44 2.86 -4.00
CA ARG A 62 0.04 2.88 -4.06
C ARG A 62 0.59 4.28 -4.28
N GLU A 63 -0.03 5.07 -5.16
CA GLU A 63 0.39 6.46 -5.40
C GLU A 63 0.20 7.33 -4.16
N ARG A 64 -0.90 7.14 -3.43
CA ARG A 64 -1.16 7.82 -2.17
C ARG A 64 -0.14 7.43 -1.11
N ALA A 65 0.09 6.13 -0.91
CA ALA A 65 1.08 5.62 0.03
C ALA A 65 2.49 6.12 -0.32
N LEU A 66 2.83 6.21 -1.61
CA LEU A 66 4.12 6.74 -2.06
C LEU A 66 4.28 8.20 -1.65
N LYS A 67 3.27 9.05 -1.87
CA LYS A 67 3.32 10.46 -1.47
C LYS A 67 3.44 10.64 0.04
N GLU A 68 2.69 9.85 0.80
CA GLU A 68 2.78 9.85 2.26
C GLU A 68 4.18 9.43 2.72
N THR A 69 4.73 8.37 2.14
CA THR A 69 6.09 7.87 2.47
C THR A 69 7.19 8.88 2.11
N LEU A 70 7.10 9.51 0.94
CA LEU A 70 8.05 10.55 0.52
C LEU A 70 7.99 11.77 1.45
N ARG A 71 6.79 12.18 1.87
CA ARG A 71 6.62 13.26 2.84
C ARG A 71 7.26 12.92 4.17
N ASP A 72 7.03 11.71 4.68
CA ASP A 72 7.59 11.27 5.97
C ASP A 72 9.13 11.18 5.93
N LEU A 73 9.70 10.74 4.80
CA LEU A 73 11.14 10.71 4.56
C LEU A 73 11.74 12.13 4.52
N ARG A 74 11.13 13.04 3.75
CA ARG A 74 11.56 14.44 3.66
C ARG A 74 11.49 15.13 5.03
N GLU A 75 10.40 14.92 5.78
CA GLU A 75 10.26 15.43 7.13
C GLU A 75 11.33 14.85 8.10
N ALA A 76 11.73 13.59 7.91
CA ALA A 76 12.84 13.02 8.67
C ALA A 76 14.18 13.71 8.36
N ILE A 77 14.46 13.98 7.08
CA ILE A 77 15.66 14.71 6.67
C ILE A 77 15.66 16.13 7.25
N ASP A 78 14.54 16.84 7.15
CA ASP A 78 14.39 18.19 7.72
C ASP A 78 14.60 18.18 9.24
N ARG A 79 14.05 17.19 9.96
CA ARG A 79 14.26 17.04 11.41
C ARG A 79 15.71 16.76 11.78
N PHE A 80 16.43 16.00 10.95
CA PHE A 80 17.86 15.76 11.13
C PHE A 80 18.62 17.07 10.97
N ARG A 81 18.37 17.80 9.88
CA ARG A 81 18.98 19.11 9.60
C ARG A 81 18.76 20.09 10.74
N ASP A 82 17.52 20.23 11.20
CA ASP A 82 17.19 21.18 12.27
C ASP A 82 17.89 20.83 13.60
N ARG A 83 18.12 19.55 13.88
CA ARG A 83 18.85 19.10 15.06
C ARG A 83 20.33 19.44 14.96
N HIS A 84 20.96 19.13 13.83
CA HIS A 84 22.38 19.40 13.60
C HIS A 84 22.68 20.89 13.52
N PHE A 85 21.81 21.67 12.88
CA PHE A 85 21.91 23.13 12.83
C PHE A 85 21.81 23.76 14.23
N LYS A 86 20.90 23.27 15.08
CA LYS A 86 20.79 23.73 16.47
C LYS A 86 22.01 23.34 17.33
N ALA A 87 22.60 22.18 17.06
CA ALA A 87 23.80 21.73 17.77
C ALA A 87 25.04 22.54 17.38
N ASN A 88 25.17 22.89 16.09
CA ASN A 88 26.32 23.61 15.54
C ASN A 88 25.87 24.75 14.59
N PRO A 89 25.46 25.92 15.11
CA PRO A 89 24.96 27.02 14.28
C PRO A 89 25.99 27.67 13.34
N SER A 90 27.28 27.44 13.58
CA SER A 90 28.39 27.98 12.79
C SER A 90 28.86 27.06 11.66
N LEU A 91 28.23 25.89 11.51
CA LEU A 91 28.60 24.91 10.50
C LEU A 91 28.04 25.30 9.12
N ASN A 92 28.67 24.81 8.05
CA ASN A 92 28.13 24.95 6.70
C ASN A 92 26.77 24.24 6.59
N GLU A 93 25.85 24.79 5.80
CA GLU A 93 24.50 24.23 5.62
C GLU A 93 24.56 22.79 5.06
N ASP A 94 25.49 22.51 4.15
CA ASP A 94 25.69 21.17 3.56
C ASP A 94 26.02 20.10 4.60
N ALA A 95 26.76 20.47 5.65
CA ALA A 95 27.17 19.55 6.71
C ALA A 95 26.03 19.24 7.71
N CYS A 96 24.90 19.95 7.60
CA CYS A 96 23.71 19.66 8.41
C CYS A 96 22.84 18.56 7.82
N PHE A 97 23.12 18.09 6.59
CA PHE A 97 22.40 16.98 5.96
C PHE A 97 23.07 15.63 6.27
N PRO A 98 22.29 14.53 6.32
CA PRO A 98 22.86 13.21 6.56
C PRO A 98 23.70 12.76 5.35
N LEU A 99 24.80 12.06 5.60
CA LEU A 99 25.64 11.48 4.54
C LEU A 99 24.89 10.37 3.79
N SER A 100 23.98 9.65 4.45
CA SER A 100 23.21 8.55 3.88
C SER A 100 21.87 8.35 4.61
N LEU A 101 20.90 7.69 3.98
CA LEU A 101 19.61 7.34 4.60
C LEU A 101 19.77 6.47 5.87
N ASP A 102 20.81 5.64 5.93
CA ASP A 102 21.10 4.78 7.09
C ASP A 102 21.47 5.59 8.34
N GLU A 103 22.04 6.79 8.16
CA GLU A 103 22.36 7.71 9.25
C GLU A 103 21.10 8.17 9.99
N LEU A 104 20.00 8.38 9.28
CA LEU A 104 18.71 8.75 9.89
C LEU A 104 18.21 7.66 10.84
N VAL A 105 18.48 6.39 10.54
CA VAL A 105 18.13 5.27 11.44
C VAL A 105 19.07 5.22 12.64
N ARG A 106 20.37 5.41 12.40
CA ARG A 106 21.42 5.40 13.44
C ARG A 106 21.18 6.49 14.50
N GLU A 107 20.84 7.70 14.05
CA GLU A 107 20.51 8.84 14.91
C GLU A 107 19.07 8.86 15.44
N ARG A 108 18.35 7.75 15.25
CA ARG A 108 16.97 7.56 15.76
C ARG A 108 16.00 8.64 15.27
N VAL A 109 16.24 9.23 14.11
CA VAL A 109 15.28 10.12 13.44
C VAL A 109 14.20 9.26 12.79
N LEU A 110 14.60 8.18 12.13
CA LEU A 110 13.72 7.12 11.64
C LEU A 110 13.90 5.85 12.48
N ARG A 111 12.81 5.08 12.64
CA ARG A 111 12.88 3.75 13.26
C ARG A 111 13.43 2.69 12.31
N ARG A 112 13.09 2.82 11.03
CA ARG A 112 13.54 2.02 9.89
C ARG A 112 13.32 2.83 8.62
N ILE A 113 14.02 2.47 7.55
CA ILE A 113 13.73 3.00 6.21
C ILE A 113 12.43 2.33 5.72
N PRO A 114 11.42 3.09 5.28
CA PRO A 114 10.20 2.53 4.71
C PRO A 114 10.46 1.95 3.31
N ASP A 115 9.68 0.95 2.94
CA ASP A 115 9.69 0.37 1.60
C ASP A 115 8.95 1.28 0.62
N ASP A 116 9.46 1.39 -0.62
CA ASP A 116 8.77 2.10 -1.69
C ASP A 116 7.53 1.30 -2.15
N PRO A 117 6.30 1.84 -2.05
CA PRO A 117 5.06 1.14 -2.43
C PRO A 117 4.99 0.74 -3.92
N MET A 118 5.81 1.33 -4.78
CA MET A 118 5.87 1.02 -6.21
C MET A 118 6.83 -0.13 -6.53
N THR A 119 8.01 -0.14 -5.91
CA THR A 119 9.07 -1.14 -6.17
C THR A 119 9.10 -2.27 -5.15
N MET A 120 8.41 -2.11 -4.01
CA MET A 120 8.41 -3.01 -2.86
C MET A 120 9.82 -3.24 -2.26
N ALA A 121 10.69 -2.24 -2.37
CA ALA A 121 12.05 -2.28 -1.83
C ALA A 121 12.34 -1.01 -1.02
N ALA A 122 13.14 -1.12 0.04
CA ALA A 122 13.62 0.01 0.84
C ALA A 122 14.73 0.83 0.13
N THR A 123 14.80 0.76 -1.20
CA THR A 123 15.78 1.47 -2.01
C THR A 123 15.16 2.72 -2.60
N TRP A 124 15.82 3.86 -2.37
CA TRP A 124 15.36 5.16 -2.83
C TRP A 124 16.44 5.86 -3.63
N ARG A 125 16.05 6.72 -4.56
CA ARG A 125 16.98 7.63 -5.25
C ARG A 125 17.24 8.81 -4.33
N THR A 126 18.48 9.00 -3.93
CA THR A 126 18.93 10.15 -3.13
C THR A 126 19.44 11.26 -4.04
N ILE A 127 19.22 12.50 -3.67
CA ILE A 127 19.74 13.69 -4.34
C ILE A 127 20.56 14.46 -3.32
N SER A 128 21.82 14.77 -3.65
CA SER A 128 22.68 15.55 -2.78
C SER A 128 22.46 17.05 -2.95
N THR A 129 22.86 17.85 -1.95
CA THR A 129 22.87 19.32 -2.08
C THR A 129 23.89 19.81 -3.13
N THR A 130 24.94 19.03 -3.39
CA THR A 130 26.04 19.39 -4.30
C THR A 130 25.79 18.92 -5.73
N ASP A 131 24.84 18.01 -5.94
CA ASP A 131 24.50 17.47 -7.25
C ASP A 131 23.88 18.57 -8.14
N ASP A 132 24.21 18.53 -9.44
CA ASP A 132 23.50 19.33 -10.44
C ASP A 132 22.03 18.86 -10.52
N PRO A 133 21.03 19.75 -10.40
CA PRO A 133 19.61 19.38 -10.50
C PRO A 133 19.23 18.65 -11.80
N SER A 134 20.03 18.77 -12.86
CA SER A 134 19.81 18.06 -14.13
C SER A 134 20.57 16.73 -14.25
N SER A 135 21.48 16.41 -13.32
CA SER A 135 22.27 15.18 -13.38
C SER A 135 21.44 13.99 -12.91
N PRO A 136 21.43 12.87 -13.67
CA PRO A 136 20.81 11.62 -13.23
C PRO A 136 21.69 10.85 -12.23
N ILE A 137 22.94 11.28 -12.02
CA ILE A 137 23.93 10.66 -11.14
C ILE A 137 24.06 11.54 -9.90
N SER A 138 23.95 10.91 -8.74
CA SER A 138 24.15 11.53 -7.43
C SER A 138 25.44 11.06 -6.80
N ASP A 139 26.13 11.93 -6.09
CA ASP A 139 27.34 11.57 -5.33
C ASP A 139 27.03 10.77 -4.05
N HIS A 140 25.74 10.60 -3.73
CA HIS A 140 25.21 9.85 -2.58
C HIS A 140 25.71 10.36 -1.21
N LEU A 141 26.16 11.62 -1.16
CA LEU A 141 26.53 12.34 0.05
C LEU A 141 25.49 13.42 0.35
N ASN A 142 25.44 13.95 1.57
CA ASN A 142 24.58 15.09 1.97
C ASN A 142 23.16 15.03 1.39
N VAL A 143 22.41 13.99 1.75
CA VAL A 143 21.09 13.70 1.17
C VAL A 143 20.12 14.83 1.49
N PHE A 144 19.74 15.57 0.45
CA PHE A 144 18.81 16.68 0.51
C PHE A 144 17.38 16.24 0.19
N ASP A 145 17.19 15.51 -0.92
CA ASP A 145 15.89 15.02 -1.37
C ASP A 145 15.95 13.52 -1.70
N VAL A 146 14.77 12.89 -1.66
CA VAL A 146 14.59 11.46 -1.90
C VAL A 146 13.43 11.24 -2.86
N ARG A 147 13.62 10.36 -3.83
CA ARG A 147 12.64 10.03 -4.87
C ARG A 147 12.53 8.53 -5.11
N SER A 148 11.44 8.10 -5.73
CA SER A 148 11.26 6.68 -6.09
C SER A 148 12.20 6.26 -7.22
N LEU A 149 12.65 5.00 -7.18
CA LEU A 149 13.40 4.34 -8.25
C LEU A 149 12.49 3.73 -9.32
N SER A 150 11.17 3.81 -9.16
CA SER A 150 10.22 3.26 -10.11
C SER A 150 10.34 3.93 -11.48
N THR A 151 10.37 3.12 -12.54
CA THR A 151 10.30 3.57 -13.94
C THR A 151 8.87 3.87 -14.41
N GLY A 152 7.89 3.64 -13.54
CA GLY A 152 6.48 3.89 -13.83
C GLY A 152 6.13 5.38 -13.85
N SER A 153 4.99 5.66 -14.48
CA SER A 153 4.34 6.96 -14.42
C SER A 153 3.02 6.88 -13.68
N SER A 154 2.65 8.00 -13.08
CA SER A 154 1.36 8.21 -12.45
C SER A 154 0.21 8.22 -13.45
N GLN A 155 -1.02 8.18 -12.94
CA GLN A 155 -2.23 8.34 -13.76
C GLN A 155 -2.27 9.65 -14.57
N ILE A 156 -1.56 10.69 -14.12
CA ILE A 156 -1.47 12.01 -14.77
C ILE A 156 -0.33 12.04 -15.82
N GLY A 157 0.49 10.99 -15.90
CA GLY A 157 1.61 10.88 -16.84
C GLY A 157 2.96 11.37 -16.31
N LYS A 158 2.99 12.03 -15.14
CA LYS A 158 4.24 12.41 -14.47
C LYS A 158 4.97 11.16 -13.95
N PRO A 159 6.27 10.96 -14.23
CA PRO A 159 7.03 9.82 -13.73
C PRO A 159 7.22 9.90 -12.21
N TYR A 160 7.28 8.75 -11.54
CA TYR A 160 7.47 8.70 -10.08
C TYR A 160 8.85 9.18 -9.62
N SER A 161 9.82 9.21 -10.53
CA SER A 161 11.15 9.79 -10.31
C SER A 161 11.14 11.29 -10.09
N ASP A 162 10.03 11.98 -10.38
CA ASP A 162 9.92 13.44 -10.32
C ASP A 162 9.02 13.91 -9.17
N TRP A 163 8.60 12.99 -8.30
CA TRP A 163 7.68 13.23 -7.19
C TRP A 163 8.39 13.62 -5.89
#